data_AF-A0A8S9WDK6-F1
#
_entry.id   AF-A0A8S9WDK6-F1
#
_cell.length_a   1.000
_cell.length_b   1.000
_cell.length_c   1.000
_cell.angle_alpha   90.00
_cell.angle_beta   90.00
_cell.angle_gamma   90.00
#
_symmetry.space_group_name_H-M   'P 1'
#
loop_
_entity.id
_entity.type
_entity.pdbx_description
1 polymer ?
#
loop_
_entity_poly.entity_id
_entity_poly.type
_entity_poly.pdbx_seq_one_letter_code
_entity_poly.pdbx_strand_id
1 'polypeptide(L)'
;MKLLKEMERYLPIPAYPSKELLQLLRKQGKDINRDTELNITQVFDSGDAGGIVCTVLEENKEVLIVSLTHLRIKPTHTLNEKI
;
A
#
# COMPACT_ATOMS: atom_id res chain seq x y z
N MET A 1 0.86 6.15 -17.34
CA MET A 1 0.48 4.75 -17.03
C MET A 1 -1.02 4.61 -16.78
N LYS A 2 -1.68 3.56 -17.29
CA LYS A 2 -3.14 3.31 -17.10
C LYS A 2 -3.48 2.94 -15.65
N LEU A 3 -2.65 2.11 -15.02
CA LEU A 3 -2.86 1.65 -13.63
C LEU A 3 -2.76 2.78 -12.61
N LEU A 4 -1.71 3.61 -12.69
CA LEU A 4 -1.52 4.75 -11.78
C LEU A 4 -2.75 5.68 -11.77
N LYS A 5 -3.22 6.09 -12.96
CA LYS A 5 -4.42 6.92 -13.12
C LYS A 5 -5.70 6.25 -12.62
N GLU A 6 -5.76 4.93 -12.65
CA GLU A 6 -6.91 4.20 -12.13
C GLU A 6 -6.88 4.19 -10.60
N MET A 7 -5.71 3.89 -10.00
CA MET A 7 -5.51 3.94 -8.55
C MET A 7 -5.81 5.33 -7.97
N GLU A 8 -5.35 6.41 -8.62
CA GLU A 8 -5.64 7.79 -8.21
C GLU A 8 -7.14 8.08 -8.06
N ARG A 9 -8.00 7.45 -8.87
CA ARG A 9 -9.46 7.64 -8.81
C ARG A 9 -10.14 6.94 -7.63
N TYR A 10 -9.47 5.95 -7.05
CA TYR A 10 -10.00 5.15 -5.94
C TYR A 10 -9.39 5.52 -4.59
N LEU A 11 -8.53 6.54 -4.53
CA LEU A 11 -7.95 6.98 -3.26
C LEU A 11 -9.04 7.52 -2.31
N PRO A 12 -9.00 7.21 -0.99
CA PRO A 12 -8.05 6.29 -0.36
C PRO A 12 -8.38 4.80 -0.64
N ILE A 13 -7.35 3.98 -0.89
CA ILE A 13 -7.52 2.54 -1.18
C ILE A 13 -7.13 1.71 0.05
N PRO A 14 -8.05 0.88 0.61
CA PRO A 14 -7.72 -0.01 1.71
C PRO A 14 -6.88 -1.20 1.24
N ALA A 15 -5.81 -1.49 1.98
CA ALA A 15 -4.86 -2.55 1.69
C ALA A 15 -4.30 -3.19 2.97
N TYR A 16 -3.66 -4.34 2.85
CA TYR A 16 -2.99 -5.06 3.92
C TYR A 16 -1.51 -5.26 3.57
N PRO A 17 -0.60 -5.26 4.55
CA PRO A 17 0.81 -5.51 4.29
C PRO A 17 1.05 -6.94 3.79
N SER A 18 2.07 -7.10 2.94
CA SER A 18 2.64 -8.42 2.63
C SER A 18 3.40 -8.99 3.83
N LYS A 19 3.81 -10.26 3.75
CA LYS A 19 4.60 -10.89 4.83
C LYS A 19 5.96 -10.21 4.99
N GLU A 20 6.57 -9.80 3.89
CA GLU A 20 7.88 -9.16 3.81
C GLU A 20 7.82 -7.76 4.44
N LEU A 21 6.83 -6.95 4.06
CA LEU A 21 6.61 -5.64 4.67
C LEU A 21 6.31 -5.75 6.16
N LEU A 22 5.48 -6.71 6.56
CA LEU A 22 5.19 -6.97 7.96
C LEU A 22 6.46 -7.27 8.77
N GLN A 23 7.35 -8.11 8.24
CA GLN A 23 8.62 -8.42 8.90
C GLN A 23 9.53 -7.18 9.01
N LEU A 24 9.57 -6.34 7.97
CA LEU A 24 10.35 -5.11 7.98
C LEU A 24 9.84 -4.13 9.04
N LEU A 25 8.54 -3.87 9.06
CA LEU A 25 7.92 -2.94 10.01
C LEU A 25 8.06 -3.42 11.46
N ARG A 26 7.92 -4.73 11.71
CA ARG A 26 8.17 -5.30 13.05
C ARG A 26 9.61 -5.14 13.51
N LYS A 27 10.60 -5.27 12.60
CA LYS A 27 12.02 -4.99 12.92
C LYS A 27 12.26 -3.52 13.28
N GLN A 28 11.41 -2.63 12.80
CA GLN A 28 11.41 -1.20 13.16
C GLN A 28 10.60 -0.88 14.42
N GLY A 29 10.11 -1.91 15.13
CA GLY A 29 9.34 -1.76 16.37
C GLY A 29 7.88 -1.36 16.17
N LYS A 30 7.33 -1.50 14.96
CA LYS A 30 5.91 -1.23 14.68
C LYS A 30 5.02 -2.37 15.16
N ASP A 31 3.96 -2.04 15.86
CA ASP A 31 2.92 -2.99 16.30
C ASP A 31 1.89 -3.21 15.20
N ILE A 32 2.30 -3.96 14.16
CA ILE A 32 1.47 -4.27 13.00
C ILE A 32 1.30 -5.77 12.82
N ASN A 33 0.15 -6.18 12.30
CA ASN A 33 -0.18 -7.57 11.95
C ASN A 33 -0.72 -7.68 10.51
N ARG A 34 -1.06 -8.90 10.06
CA ARG A 34 -1.49 -9.16 8.68
C ARG A 34 -2.87 -8.59 8.34
N ASP A 35 -3.65 -8.30 9.37
CA ASP A 35 -5.03 -7.83 9.31
C ASP A 35 -5.12 -6.32 9.62
N THR A 36 -4.00 -5.68 9.97
CA THR A 36 -3.90 -4.23 10.09
C THR A 36 -4.17 -3.61 8.72
N GLU A 37 -5.29 -2.91 8.61
CA GLU A 37 -5.70 -2.20 7.40
C GLU A 37 -4.90 -0.90 7.27
N LEU A 38 -4.26 -0.72 6.11
CA LEU A 38 -3.53 0.46 5.71
C LEU A 38 -4.31 1.18 4.62
N ASN A 39 -4.30 2.51 4.64
CA ASN A 39 -4.93 3.32 3.60
C ASN A 39 -3.88 3.89 2.67
N ILE A 40 -3.88 3.47 1.40
CA ILE A 40 -3.10 4.13 0.35
C ILE A 40 -3.74 5.50 0.10
N THR A 41 -3.00 6.57 0.37
CA THR A 41 -3.47 7.96 0.24
C THR A 41 -2.85 8.70 -0.92
N GLN A 42 -1.71 8.22 -1.42
CA GLN A 42 -1.05 8.75 -2.60
C GLN A 42 -0.35 7.61 -3.34
N VAL A 43 -0.27 7.73 -4.66
CA VAL A 43 0.43 6.79 -5.54
C VAL A 43 1.34 7.58 -6.48
N PHE A 44 2.55 7.09 -6.69
CA PHE A 44 3.53 7.73 -7.57
C PHE A 44 4.27 6.68 -8.37
N ASP A 45 4.65 7.05 -9.59
CA ASP A 45 5.62 6.29 -10.36
C ASP A 45 7.02 6.75 -9.95
N SER A 46 7.82 5.85 -9.39
CA SER A 46 9.20 6.13 -8.98
C SER A 46 10.21 5.97 -10.13
N GLY A 47 9.72 5.68 -11.34
CA GLY A 47 10.52 5.47 -12.55
C GLY A 47 10.90 4.00 -12.77
N ASP A 48 11.69 3.77 -13.82
CA ASP A 48 11.93 2.44 -14.41
C ASP A 48 12.46 1.37 -13.44
N ALA A 49 13.22 1.75 -12.40
CA ALA A 49 13.81 0.81 -11.46
C ALA A 49 12.93 0.53 -10.22
N GLY A 50 12.00 1.42 -9.87
CA GLY A 50 11.26 1.37 -8.61
C GLY A 50 9.76 1.08 -8.75
N GLY A 51 9.19 1.28 -9.95
CA GLY A 51 7.77 1.04 -10.22
C GLY A 51 6.84 1.94 -9.40
N ILE A 52 5.62 1.45 -9.13
CA ILE A 52 4.62 2.20 -8.35
C ILE A 52 4.94 2.13 -6.86
N VAL A 53 5.05 3.29 -6.24
CA VAL A 53 5.17 3.48 -4.79
C VAL A 53 3.92 4.16 -4.25
N CYS A 54 3.60 3.83 -3.00
CA CYS A 54 2.37 4.24 -2.33
C CYS A 54 2.72 4.89 -1.00
N THR A 55 2.07 6.02 -0.71
CA THR A 55 2.00 6.56 0.66
C THR A 55 0.86 5.87 1.38
N VAL A 56 1.14 5.17 2.49
CA VAL A 56 0.12 4.52 3.31
C VAL A 56 0.02 5.13 4.70
N LEU A 57 -1.20 5.21 5.21
CA LEU A 57 -1.51 5.62 6.58
C LEU A 57 -2.05 4.43 7.38
N GLU A 58 -1.47 4.21 8.56
CA GLU A 58 -2.06 3.38 9.62
C GLU A 58 -2.88 4.29 10.54
N GLU A 59 -4.22 4.20 10.51
CA GLU A 59 -5.16 4.94 11.38
C GLU A 59 -4.77 6.40 11.72
N ASN A 60 -4.28 7.15 10.72
CA ASN A 60 -3.81 8.54 10.85
C ASN A 60 -2.60 8.79 11.77
N LYS A 61 -1.84 7.74 12.14
CA LYS A 61 -0.67 7.87 13.03
C LYS A 61 0.63 8.03 12.27
N GLU A 62 0.86 7.17 11.28
CA GLU A 62 2.16 7.11 10.62
C GLU A 62 2.07 6.97 9.12
N VAL A 63 2.91 7.76 8.44
CA VAL A 63 3.05 7.82 6.99
C VAL A 63 4.20 6.92 6.58
N LEU A 64 3.94 5.90 5.77
CA LEU A 64 4.97 5.03 5.19
C LEU A 64 4.97 5.13 3.67
N ILE A 65 6.16 5.13 3.07
CA ILE A 65 6.32 4.98 1.61
C ILE A 65 6.70 3.53 1.34
N VAL A 66 5.86 2.83 0.58
CA VAL A 66 6.00 1.39 0.32
C VAL A 66 5.80 1.09 -1.15
N SER A 67 6.52 0.10 -1.69
CA SER A 67 6.23 -0.39 -3.04
C SER A 67 4.84 -1.04 -3.09
N LEU A 68 4.11 -0.84 -4.18
CA LEU A 68 2.79 -1.46 -4.39
C LEU A 68 2.86 -2.99 -4.27
N THR A 69 3.97 -3.62 -4.65
CA THR A 69 4.17 -5.08 -4.58
C THR A 69 4.17 -5.64 -3.16
N HIS A 70 4.32 -4.78 -2.17
CA HIS A 70 4.27 -5.11 -0.75
C HIS A 70 2.91 -4.88 -0.11
N LEU A 71 1.91 -4.51 -0.91
CA LEU A 71 0.54 -4.27 -0.47
C LEU A 71 -0.39 -5.27 -1.16
N ARG A 72 -1.39 -5.73 -0.40
CA ARG A 72 -2.49 -6.54 -0.91
C ARG A 72 -3.75 -5.71 -0.80
N ILE A 73 -4.37 -5.38 -1.92
CA ILE A 73 -5.62 -4.62 -1.90
C ILE A 73 -6.69 -5.40 -1.12
N LYS A 74 -7.55 -4.70 -0.38
CA LYS A 74 -8.62 -5.34 0.38
C LYS A 74 -9.50 -6.17 -0.57
N PRO A 75 -9.83 -7.44 -0.26
CA PRO A 75 -10.55 -8.31 -1.19
C PRO A 75 -11.89 -7.76 -1.70
N THR A 76 -12.55 -6.92 -0.91
CA THR A 76 -13.84 -6.30 -1.25
C THR A 76 -13.71 -5.05 -2.14
N HIS A 77 -12.48 -4.61 -2.47
CA HIS A 77 -12.24 -3.41 -3.24
C HIS A 77 -12.06 -3.72 -4.73
N THR A 78 -12.60 -2.88 -5.61
CA THR A 78 -12.62 -3.06 -7.08
C THR A 78 -11.23 -3.29 -7.70
N LEU A 79 -10.18 -2.73 -7.09
CA LEU A 79 -8.80 -2.90 -7.57
C LEU A 79 -8.16 -4.25 -7.20
N ASN A 80 -8.76 -5.07 -6.34
CA ASN A 80 -8.19 -6.34 -5.89
C ASN A 80 -8.01 -7.37 -7.02
N GLU A 81 -8.84 -7.33 -8.06
CA GLU A 81 -8.69 -8.23 -9.21
C GLU A 81 -7.61 -7.77 -10.21
N LYS A 82 -7.06 -6.56 -10.02
CA LYS A 82 -6.16 -5.89 -10.96
C LYS A 82 -4.73 -5.74 -10.48
N ILE A 83 -4.51 -5.89 -9.17
CA ILE A 83 -3.25 -5.62 -8.47
C ILE A 83 -2.86 -6.85 -7.66
#